data_AF-A0A832BBQ6-F1
#
_entry.id   AF-A0A832BBQ6-F1
#
_cell.length_a   1.000
_cell.length_b   1.000
_cell.length_c   1.000
_cell.angle_alpha   90.00
_cell.angle_beta   90.00
_cell.angle_gamma   90.00
#
_symmetry.space_group_name_H-M   'P 1'
#
loop_
_entity.id
_entity.type
_entity.pdbx_description
1 polymer ?
#
loop_
_entity_poly.entity_id
_entity_poly.type
_entity_poly.pdbx_seq_one_letter_code
_entity_poly.pdbx_strand_id
1 'polypeptide(L)'
;GDIGMLFPDTDEANRDRASSEFLAEAKSRLDALGWRVENADITLLAEAPRIASYRSQMAEHIAGLLGIGADRVNIKATTSEGMGFVGRKEGMACWAVALIARKDAAPPAPAKDAQQST
;
A
#
# COMPACT_ATOMS: atom_id res chain seq x y z
N GLY A 1 1.41 -15.41 -4.22
CA GLY A 1 1.87 -14.99 -5.57
C GLY A 1 2.31 -13.54 -5.52
N ASP A 2 2.62 -12.97 -6.67
CA ASP A 2 3.02 -11.57 -6.87
C ASP A 2 2.27 -11.00 -8.08
N ILE A 3 2.55 -9.74 -8.41
CA ILE A 3 1.87 -9.05 -9.51
C ILE A 3 2.13 -9.71 -10.87
N GLY A 4 3.33 -10.24 -11.13
CA GLY A 4 3.67 -10.85 -12.42
C GLY A 4 3.02 -12.21 -12.63
N MET A 5 2.83 -12.98 -11.55
CA MET A 5 2.05 -14.22 -11.59
C MET A 5 0.54 -13.97 -11.75
N LEU A 6 0.02 -12.91 -11.15
CA LEU A 6 -1.41 -12.58 -11.20
C LEU A 6 -1.79 -11.86 -12.49
N PHE A 7 -0.90 -11.01 -12.99
CA PHE A 7 -1.10 -10.12 -14.14
C PHE A 7 0.16 -10.14 -15.01
N PRO A 8 0.38 -11.21 -15.81
CA PRO A 8 1.53 -11.28 -16.69
C PRO A 8 1.55 -10.11 -17.67
N ASP A 9 2.73 -9.55 -17.92
CA ASP A 9 2.95 -8.47 -18.89
C ASP A 9 2.85 -8.94 -20.35
N THR A 10 2.92 -10.25 -20.57
CA THR A 10 2.70 -10.91 -21.86
C THR A 10 1.22 -11.05 -22.24
N ASP A 11 0.31 -10.86 -21.29
CA ASP A 11 -1.13 -10.90 -21.55
C ASP A 11 -1.60 -9.54 -22.08
N GLU A 12 -2.09 -9.54 -23.33
CA GLU A 12 -2.61 -8.35 -23.99
C GLU A 12 -3.75 -7.70 -23.21
N ALA A 13 -4.53 -8.49 -22.46
CA ALA A 13 -5.60 -7.96 -21.62
C ALA A 13 -5.06 -7.01 -20.53
N ASN A 14 -3.79 -7.13 -20.14
CA ASN A 14 -3.16 -6.29 -19.13
C ASN A 14 -2.56 -4.98 -19.66
N ARG A 15 -2.46 -4.84 -20.99
CA ARG A 15 -1.90 -3.64 -21.62
C ARG A 15 -2.81 -2.44 -21.34
N ASP A 16 -2.20 -1.31 -20.97
CA ASP A 16 -2.87 -0.03 -20.70
C ASP A 16 -3.97 -0.04 -19.62
N ARG A 17 -4.11 -1.13 -18.86
CA ARG A 17 -5.00 -1.17 -17.67
C ARG A 17 -4.52 -0.20 -16.61
N ALA A 18 -5.47 0.46 -15.93
CA ALA A 18 -5.11 1.32 -14.81
C ALA A 18 -4.59 0.49 -13.63
N SER A 19 -3.51 0.93 -12.97
CA SER A 19 -2.94 0.16 -11.85
C SER A 19 -3.92 -0.04 -10.68
N SER A 20 -4.91 0.84 -10.56
CA SER A 20 -6.03 0.71 -9.61
C SER A 20 -6.86 -0.55 -9.85
N GLU A 21 -7.00 -0.99 -11.10
CA GLU A 21 -7.73 -2.21 -11.44
C GLU A 21 -7.01 -3.46 -10.94
N PHE A 22 -5.68 -3.52 -11.06
CA PHE A 22 -4.88 -4.61 -10.50
C PHE A 22 -5.02 -4.70 -8.99
N LEU A 23 -4.99 -3.55 -8.29
CA LEU A 23 -5.18 -3.52 -6.84
C LEU A 23 -6.59 -3.95 -6.44
N ALA A 24 -7.62 -3.48 -7.15
CA ALA A 24 -9.01 -3.86 -6.89
C ALA A 24 -9.23 -5.38 -7.10
N GLU A 25 -8.62 -5.95 -8.14
CA GLU A 25 -8.71 -7.38 -8.41
C GLU A 25 -7.95 -8.22 -7.37
N ALA A 26 -6.75 -7.79 -6.99
CA ALA A 26 -5.99 -8.43 -5.91
C ALA A 26 -6.76 -8.41 -4.58
N LYS A 27 -7.42 -7.28 -4.27
CA LYS A 27 -8.30 -7.14 -3.10
C LYS A 27 -9.52 -8.06 -3.20
N SER A 28 -10.16 -8.16 -4.37
CA SER A 28 -11.29 -9.07 -4.60
C SER A 28 -10.91 -10.54 -4.39
N ARG A 29 -9.73 -10.95 -4.87
CA ARG A 29 -9.19 -12.31 -4.62
C ARG A 29 -8.94 -12.55 -3.13
N LEU A 30 -8.37 -11.56 -2.44
CA LEU A 30 -8.15 -11.61 -0.99
C LEU A 30 -9.48 -11.74 -0.22
N ASP A 31 -10.50 -11.00 -0.65
CA ASP A 31 -11.84 -11.06 -0.09
C ASP A 31 -12.50 -12.44 -0.25
N ALA A 32 -12.40 -13.04 -1.44
CA ALA A 32 -12.94 -14.36 -1.75
C ALA A 32 -12.29 -15.48 -0.91
N LEU A 33 -11.05 -15.28 -0.48
CA LEU A 33 -10.33 -16.18 0.41
C LEU A 33 -10.65 -15.96 1.91
N GLY A 34 -11.57 -15.05 2.23
CA GLY A 34 -11.99 -14.78 3.61
C GLY A 34 -11.02 -13.90 4.39
N TRP A 35 -10.20 -13.10 3.71
CA TRP A 35 -9.30 -12.13 4.34
C TRP A 35 -9.81 -10.70 4.12
N ARG A 36 -9.36 -9.78 4.97
CA ARG A 36 -9.57 -8.33 4.82
C ARG A 36 -8.26 -7.59 5.07
N VAL A 37 -8.11 -6.43 4.45
CA VAL A 37 -6.99 -5.52 4.74
C VAL A 37 -7.33 -4.74 6.01
N GLU A 38 -6.37 -4.65 6.92
CA GLU A 38 -6.49 -3.84 8.13
C GLU A 38 -5.88 -2.46 7.91
N ASN A 39 -4.60 -2.39 7.57
CA ASN A 39 -3.93 -1.13 7.31
C ASN A 39 -2.86 -1.31 6.23
N ALA A 40 -2.43 -0.18 5.64
CA ALA A 40 -1.32 -0.13 4.71
C ALA A 40 -0.36 1.01 5.09
N ASP A 41 0.94 0.71 5.07
CA ASP A 41 2.01 1.67 5.27
C ASP A 41 2.91 1.67 4.04
N ILE A 42 3.05 2.83 3.41
CA ILE A 42 3.75 2.98 2.12
C ILE A 42 4.86 4.02 2.30
N THR A 43 6.03 3.74 1.73
CA THR A 43 7.18 4.64 1.71
C THR A 43 7.64 4.82 0.28
N LEU A 44 7.55 6.06 -0.20
CA LEU A 44 8.04 6.46 -1.51
C LEU A 44 9.45 7.03 -1.38
N LEU A 45 10.37 6.55 -2.22
CA LEU A 45 11.72 7.06 -2.36
C LEU A 45 11.80 7.79 -3.70
N ALA A 46 11.91 9.11 -3.62
CA ALA A 46 11.95 9.97 -4.80
C ALA A 46 12.70 11.26 -4.47
N GLU A 47 13.66 11.61 -5.32
CA GLU A 47 14.37 12.89 -5.23
C GLU A 47 13.49 14.06 -5.72
N ALA A 48 12.63 13.79 -6.71
CA ALA A 48 11.58 14.69 -7.21
C ALA A 48 10.48 13.87 -7.90
N PRO A 49 9.22 14.37 -7.99
CA PRO A 49 8.70 15.60 -7.39
C PRO A 49 8.44 15.46 -5.88
N ARG A 50 8.14 16.58 -5.20
CA ARG A 50 7.72 16.53 -3.79
C ARG A 50 6.34 15.88 -3.66
N ILE A 51 6.28 14.79 -2.91
CA ILE A 51 5.04 14.02 -2.72
C ILE A 51 4.15 14.59 -1.61
N ALA A 52 4.68 15.45 -0.74
CA ALA A 52 3.97 15.93 0.45
C ALA A 52 2.57 16.50 0.16
N SER A 53 2.40 17.25 -0.94
CA SER A 53 1.11 17.83 -1.34
C SER A 53 0.07 16.80 -1.81
N TYR A 54 0.49 15.58 -2.14
CA TYR A 54 -0.38 14.53 -2.66
C TYR A 54 -0.69 13.43 -1.64
N ARG A 55 -0.07 13.46 -0.45
CA ARG A 55 -0.17 12.36 0.53
C ARG A 55 -1.61 12.04 0.91
N SER A 56 -2.42 13.05 1.24
CA SER A 56 -3.82 12.84 1.63
C SER A 56 -4.64 12.25 0.49
N GLN A 57 -4.50 12.80 -0.72
CA GLN A 57 -5.19 12.30 -1.91
C GLN A 57 -4.79 10.85 -2.24
N MET A 58 -3.49 10.51 -2.12
CA MET A 58 -3.00 9.15 -2.29
C MET A 58 -3.58 8.21 -1.24
N ALA A 59 -3.58 8.61 0.04
CA ALA A 59 -4.12 7.82 1.13
C ALA A 59 -5.62 7.55 0.93
N GLU A 60 -6.40 8.57 0.58
CA GLU A 60 -7.84 8.46 0.29
C GLU A 60 -8.12 7.52 -0.88
N HIS A 61 -7.39 7.70 -1.99
CA HIS A 61 -7.58 6.86 -3.17
C HIS A 61 -7.25 5.39 -2.88
N ILE A 62 -6.12 5.13 -2.22
CA ILE A 62 -5.70 3.77 -1.85
C ILE A 62 -6.68 3.17 -0.84
N ALA A 63 -7.12 3.93 0.16
CA ALA A 63 -8.10 3.48 1.15
C ALA A 63 -9.42 3.08 0.48
N GLY A 64 -9.89 3.86 -0.50
CA GLY A 64 -11.06 3.54 -1.31
C GLY A 64 -10.92 2.23 -2.08
N LEU A 65 -9.76 1.99 -2.70
CA LEU A 65 -9.48 0.73 -3.41
C LEU A 65 -9.40 -0.48 -2.46
N LEU A 66 -8.87 -0.29 -1.25
CA LEU A 66 -8.73 -1.34 -0.25
C LEU A 66 -10.02 -1.59 0.54
N GLY A 67 -10.96 -0.64 0.56
CA GLY A 67 -12.19 -0.70 1.33
C GLY A 67 -11.97 -0.48 2.83
N ILE A 68 -11.00 0.38 3.21
CA ILE A 68 -10.67 0.73 4.59
C ILE A 68 -10.76 2.25 4.81
N GLY A 69 -10.70 2.70 6.06
CA GLY A 69 -10.62 4.12 6.38
C GLY A 69 -9.28 4.73 5.95
N ALA A 70 -9.30 6.00 5.52
CA ALA A 70 -8.08 6.73 5.11
C ALA A 70 -7.07 6.89 6.26
N ASP A 71 -7.54 6.94 7.50
CA ASP A 71 -6.75 6.92 8.73
C ASP A 71 -5.94 5.61 8.91
N ARG A 72 -6.29 4.55 8.17
CA ARG A 72 -5.60 3.26 8.14
C ARG A 72 -4.61 3.12 6.99
N VAL A 73 -4.39 4.19 6.22
CA VAL A 73 -3.40 4.24 5.14
C VAL A 73 -2.39 5.35 5.43
N ASN A 74 -1.12 4.97 5.60
CA ASN A 74 -0.05 5.91 5.83
C ASN A 74 0.88 6.03 4.62
N ILE A 75 1.14 7.26 4.16
CA ILE A 75 2.04 7.55 3.04
C ILE A 75 3.23 8.37 3.54
N LYS A 76 4.41 7.76 3.54
CA LYS A 76 5.69 8.41 3.79
C LYS A 76 6.40 8.68 2.48
N ALA A 77 7.19 9.74 2.45
CA ALA A 77 8.06 10.02 1.33
C ALA A 77 9.40 10.56 1.84
N THR A 78 10.49 10.06 1.29
CA THR A 78 11.86 10.48 1.58
C THR A 78 12.66 10.57 0.29
N THR A 79 13.76 11.31 0.33
CA THR A 79 14.77 11.28 -0.73
C THR A 79 15.81 10.20 -0.40
N SER A 80 16.72 9.92 -1.34
CA SER A 80 17.94 9.15 -1.06
C SER A 80 19.17 10.06 -0.92
N GLU A 81 18.96 11.36 -0.67
CA GLU A 81 20.01 12.36 -0.44
C GLU A 81 21.07 12.35 -1.54
N GLY A 82 20.64 12.30 -2.81
CA GLY A 82 21.53 12.24 -3.96
C GLY A 82 22.25 10.89 -4.19
N MET A 83 22.01 9.88 -3.35
CA MET A 83 22.64 8.56 -3.48
C MET A 83 21.83 7.61 -4.38
N GLY A 84 22.53 6.80 -5.17
CA GLY A 84 21.92 5.76 -6.02
C GLY A 84 21.08 6.29 -7.18
N PHE A 85 20.37 5.40 -7.87
CA PHE A 85 19.55 5.76 -9.04
C PHE A 85 18.39 6.71 -8.68
N VAL A 86 17.81 6.56 -7.48
CA VAL A 86 16.77 7.46 -6.97
C VAL A 86 17.33 8.87 -6.82
N GLY A 87 18.50 9.01 -6.19
CA GLY A 87 19.13 10.31 -5.93
C GLY A 87 19.63 10.99 -7.21
N ARG A 88 20.02 10.20 -8.21
CA ARG A 88 20.34 10.68 -9.57
C ARG A 88 19.10 11.00 -10.42
N LYS A 89 17.89 10.85 -9.88
CA LYS A 89 16.61 11.11 -10.59
C LYS A 89 16.39 10.21 -11.81
N GLU A 90 16.95 9.01 -11.80
CA GLU A 90 16.77 8.02 -12.88
C GLU A 90 15.48 7.20 -12.69
N GLY A 91 14.91 7.23 -11.48
CA GLY A 91 13.67 6.53 -11.16
C GLY A 91 13.21 6.78 -9.72
N MET A 92 12.13 6.10 -9.35
CA MET A 92 11.56 6.10 -8.00
C MET A 92 11.50 4.67 -7.48
N ALA A 93 11.49 4.52 -6.15
CA ALA A 93 11.22 3.24 -5.51
C ALA A 93 10.06 3.37 -4.51
N CYS A 94 9.41 2.25 -4.21
CA CYS A 94 8.30 2.19 -3.28
C CYS A 94 8.42 0.92 -2.42
N TRP A 95 8.17 1.07 -1.12
CA TRP A 95 7.92 -0.06 -0.22
C TRP A 95 6.51 0.06 0.32
N ALA A 96 5.79 -1.07 0.37
CA ALA A 96 4.46 -1.15 0.91
C ALA A 96 4.35 -2.36 1.85
N VAL A 97 3.79 -2.15 3.04
CA VAL A 97 3.48 -3.19 4.01
C VAL A 97 1.99 -3.11 4.31
N ALA A 98 1.28 -4.23 4.19
CA ALA A 98 -0.13 -4.32 4.52
C ALA A 98 -0.36 -5.40 5.57
N LEU A 99 -1.11 -5.06 6.62
CA LEU A 99 -1.61 -6.04 7.57
C LEU A 99 -2.93 -6.58 7.03
N ILE A 100 -3.09 -7.90 7.06
CA ILE A 100 -4.33 -8.57 6.70
C ILE A 100 -4.80 -9.43 7.87
N ALA A 101 -6.11 -9.56 8.00
CA ALA A 101 -6.73 -10.41 9.00
C ALA A 101 -7.78 -11.31 8.36
N ARG A 102 -7.96 -12.47 8.99
CA ARG A 102 -9.08 -13.36 8.70
C ARG A 102 -10.40 -12.63 9.02
N LYS A 103 -11.37 -12.68 8.10
CA LYS A 103 -12.69 -12.04 8.27
C LYS A 103 -13.43 -12.56 9.49
N ASP A 104 -13.24 -13.84 9.80
CA ASP A 104 -13.78 -14.57 10.94
C ASP A 104 -12.89 -14.51 12.20
N ALA A 105 -11.72 -13.86 12.14
CA ALA A 105 -10.92 -13.66 13.35
C ALA A 105 -11.66 -12.72 14.30
N ALA A 106 -11.82 -13.19 15.55
CA ALA A 106 -12.23 -12.35 16.66
C ALA A 106 -11.33 -11.11 16.74
N PRO A 107 -11.86 -9.93 17.14
CA PRO A 107 -11.05 -8.75 17.28
C PRO A 107 -9.85 -9.06 18.19
N PRO A 108 -8.64 -8.57 17.86
CA PRO A 108 -7.50 -8.73 18.76
C PRO A 108 -7.90 -8.19 20.13
N ALA A 109 -7.55 -8.93 21.19
CA ALA A 109 -7.78 -8.46 22.55
C ALA A 109 -7.21 -7.03 22.67
N PRO A 110 -7.92 -6.10 23.34
CA PRO A 110 -7.44 -4.74 23.48
C PRO A 110 -6.01 -4.78 23.99
N ALA A 111 -5.14 -4.00 23.35
CA ALA A 111 -3.78 -3.81 23.84
C ALA A 111 -3.91 -3.43 25.30
N LYS A 112 -3.29 -4.21 26.20
CA LYS A 112 -3.21 -3.81 27.61
C LYS A 112 -2.54 -2.44 27.58
N ASP A 113 -3.27 -1.42 28.00
CA ASP A 113 -2.71 -0.09 28.19
C ASP A 113 -1.38 -0.28 28.91
N ALA A 114 -0.32 0.35 28.38
CA ALA A 114 0.94 0.50 29.06
C ALA A 114 0.71 1.41 30.28
N GLN A 115 -0.04 0.93 31.26
CA GLN A 115 -0.12 1.49 32.59
C GLN A 115 1.09 0.97 33.38
N GLN A 116 1.83 1.95 33.90
CA GLN A 116 2.83 1.88 34.96
C GLN A 116 4.26 1.53 34.52
N SER A 117 5.01 2.58 34.19
CA SER A 117 6.17 2.86 35.04
C SER A 117 6.29 4.37 35.25
N THR A 118 6.19 4.73 36.53
CA THR A 118 6.61 5.98 37.16
C THR A 118 8.02 6.40 36.76
#